data_AF-A0A2I0HS76-F1
#
_entry.id   AF-A0A2I0HS76-F1
#
_cell.length_a   1.000
_cell.length_b   1.000
_cell.length_c   1.000
_cell.angle_alpha   90.00
_cell.angle_beta   90.00
_cell.angle_gamma   90.00
#
_symmetry.space_group_name_H-M   'P 1'
#
loop_
_entity.id
_entity.type
_entity.pdbx_description
1 polymer ?
#
loop_
_entity_poly.entity_id
_entity_poly.type
_entity_poly.pdbx_seq_one_letter_code
_entity_poly.pdbx_strand_id
1 'polypeptide(L)'
;MVDAPSLKVLNLRNNKLNGSIPEGFPRTCGLKTLDLSRNSFQGQIPLSLSNCRMLEVLDVGNNQIEGGFPCYLKNTTELRVLVMRGNKLSGQIGCPDINSTWDLLQIVDLASNNFSALPPERYLLTWKAMQDNDGHDHLQLTFLGISGLYYQDTVTVTVKSLTVELVKILKVFTSIDISENRTSGQIPNALGTFKSLRLLNMNNLTGNIPPAITNLNFLALLNLSYNRLTGLIRSGSQFATFGSSSYVGNTGLCGSPLNTNCSVAKEPEEAEPGGGFSSFVSYWHFMIVGYGFGVGVSVTALIHWNKGEEWIDALVAKILAVVLPKLGF
;
A
#
# COMPACT_ATOMS: atom_id res chain seq x y z
N MET A 1 -26.75 14.60 34.68
CA MET A 1 -25.74 14.57 33.60
C MET A 1 -26.13 13.44 32.66
N VAL A 2 -26.53 13.76 31.44
CA VAL A 2 -26.72 12.75 30.40
C VAL A 2 -25.32 12.49 29.84
N ASP A 3 -24.76 11.33 30.11
CA ASP A 3 -23.57 10.83 29.42
C ASP A 3 -23.90 10.79 27.93
N ALA A 4 -23.39 11.75 27.16
CA ALA A 4 -23.40 11.62 25.72
C ALA A 4 -22.59 10.38 25.37
N PRO A 5 -23.12 9.43 24.56
CA PRO A 5 -22.36 8.25 24.19
C PRO A 5 -21.04 8.70 23.56
N SER A 6 -19.92 8.28 24.14
CA SER A 6 -18.59 8.64 23.64
C SER A 6 -18.50 8.20 22.19
N LEU A 7 -18.31 9.13 21.26
CA LEU A 7 -18.20 8.82 19.84
C LEU A 7 -17.06 7.82 19.62
N LYS A 8 -17.39 6.66 19.05
CA LYS A 8 -16.43 5.56 18.76
C LYS A 8 -15.96 5.57 17.32
N VAL A 9 -16.83 5.94 16.40
CA VAL A 9 -16.57 5.95 14.97
C VAL A 9 -17.00 7.31 14.42
N LEU A 10 -16.09 7.97 13.71
CA LEU A 10 -16.38 9.16 12.92
C LEU A 10 -15.94 8.90 11.49
N ASN A 11 -16.91 8.76 10.59
CA ASN A 11 -16.65 8.63 9.15
C ASN A 11 -17.28 9.80 8.42
N LEU A 12 -16.44 10.63 7.81
CA LEU A 12 -16.79 11.80 7.01
C LEU A 12 -16.21 11.70 5.59
N ARG A 13 -15.87 10.49 5.15
CA ARG A 13 -15.20 10.26 3.87
C ARG A 13 -15.99 10.80 2.68
N ASN A 14 -15.29 11.14 1.61
CA ASN A 14 -15.89 11.49 0.32
C ASN A 14 -16.90 12.64 0.41
N ASN A 15 -16.49 13.72 1.08
CA ASN A 15 -17.26 14.95 1.18
C ASN A 15 -16.45 16.12 0.62
N LYS A 16 -17.02 17.33 0.70
CA LYS A 16 -16.37 18.59 0.31
C LYS A 16 -15.93 19.40 1.53
N LEU A 17 -15.63 18.72 2.65
CA LEU A 17 -15.23 19.39 3.88
C LEU A 17 -13.84 20.04 3.69
N ASN A 18 -13.66 21.23 4.26
CA ASN A 18 -12.43 22.01 4.13
C ASN A 18 -12.04 22.64 5.47
N GLY A 19 -10.96 23.43 5.46
CA GLY A 19 -10.36 23.96 6.68
C GLY A 19 -9.44 22.94 7.34
N SER A 20 -9.01 23.21 8.58
CA SER A 20 -8.19 22.28 9.35
C SER A 20 -9.04 21.29 10.14
N ILE A 21 -8.46 20.12 10.41
CA ILE A 21 -9.05 19.19 11.39
C ILE A 21 -9.01 19.93 12.75
N PRO A 22 -10.14 20.09 13.45
CA PRO A 22 -10.20 20.90 14.66
C PRO A 22 -9.27 20.36 15.76
N GLU A 23 -8.55 21.27 16.42
CA GLU A 23 -7.99 20.98 17.73
C GLU A 23 -9.15 20.86 18.74
N GLY A 24 -9.08 19.90 19.66
CA GLY A 24 -10.12 19.75 20.69
C GLY A 24 -10.56 18.32 21.00
N PHE A 25 -9.83 17.30 20.57
CA PHE A 25 -10.11 15.93 21.01
C PHE A 25 -9.97 15.85 22.55
N PRO A 26 -11.04 15.53 23.29
CA PRO A 26 -11.03 15.57 24.75
C PRO A 26 -10.13 14.47 25.32
N ARG A 27 -9.65 14.64 26.56
CA ARG A 27 -8.86 13.59 27.26
C ARG A 27 -9.62 12.27 27.41
N THR A 28 -10.94 12.30 27.35
CA THR A 28 -11.85 11.15 27.39
C THR A 28 -12.18 10.62 25.99
N CYS A 29 -11.41 11.00 24.95
CA CYS A 29 -11.68 10.59 23.58
C CYS A 29 -11.77 9.07 23.45
N GLY A 30 -12.96 8.59 23.12
CA GLY A 30 -13.26 7.17 22.97
C GLY A 30 -13.17 6.67 21.53
N LEU A 31 -12.69 7.48 20.58
CA LEU A 31 -12.65 7.13 19.16
C LEU A 31 -11.76 5.90 18.93
N LYS A 32 -12.29 4.99 18.10
CA LYS A 32 -11.66 3.80 17.54
C LYS A 32 -11.39 3.97 16.04
N THR A 33 -12.32 4.60 15.31
CA THR A 33 -12.17 4.86 13.88
C THR A 33 -12.36 6.33 13.58
N LEU A 34 -11.41 6.92 12.86
CA LEU A 34 -11.49 8.25 12.27
C LEU A 34 -11.18 8.16 10.78
N ASP A 35 -12.20 8.29 9.94
CA ASP A 35 -12.08 8.33 8.47
C ASP A 35 -12.53 9.70 7.96
N LEU A 36 -11.56 10.49 7.51
CA LEU A 36 -11.70 11.82 6.93
C LEU A 36 -11.29 11.83 5.45
N SER A 37 -11.15 10.66 4.84
CA SER A 37 -10.55 10.51 3.52
C SER A 37 -11.36 11.20 2.42
N ARG A 38 -10.71 11.56 1.31
CA ARG A 38 -11.36 12.16 0.12
C ARG A 38 -12.16 13.42 0.49
N ASN A 39 -11.49 14.40 1.10
CA ASN A 39 -12.02 15.72 1.44
C ASN A 39 -11.03 16.80 0.97
N SER A 40 -11.18 18.03 1.47
CA SER A 40 -10.27 19.16 1.23
C SER A 40 -9.69 19.71 2.54
N PHE A 41 -9.46 18.85 3.54
CA PHE A 41 -8.83 19.25 4.80
C PHE A 41 -7.39 19.71 4.57
N GLN A 42 -6.97 20.74 5.30
CA GLN A 42 -5.67 21.41 5.21
C GLN A 42 -4.99 21.48 6.58
N GLY A 43 -3.76 21.98 6.62
CA GLY A 43 -3.00 22.11 7.86
C GLY A 43 -2.50 20.77 8.37
N GLN A 44 -2.15 20.69 9.66
CA GLN A 44 -1.57 19.49 10.26
C GLN A 44 -2.65 18.62 10.92
N ILE A 45 -2.37 17.32 11.07
CA ILE A 45 -3.13 16.47 11.98
C ILE A 45 -2.96 17.03 13.41
N PRO A 46 -4.05 17.24 14.17
CA PRO A 46 -4.01 17.95 15.44
C PRO A 46 -3.31 17.14 16.53
N LEU A 47 -2.54 17.81 17.38
CA LEU A 47 -1.81 17.17 18.47
C LEU A 47 -2.77 16.53 19.49
N SER A 48 -3.95 17.13 19.67
CA SER A 48 -4.98 16.60 20.57
C SER A 48 -5.49 15.21 20.17
N LEU A 49 -5.30 14.76 18.93
CA LEU A 49 -5.67 13.40 18.49
C LEU A 49 -4.95 12.31 19.32
N SER A 50 -3.77 12.63 19.89
CA SER A 50 -3.06 11.75 20.83
C SER A 50 -3.85 11.40 22.11
N ASN A 51 -4.92 12.14 22.42
CA ASN A 51 -5.83 11.81 23.51
C ASN A 51 -6.71 10.58 23.21
N CYS A 52 -6.91 10.23 21.95
CA CYS A 52 -7.73 9.09 21.52
C CYS A 52 -6.93 7.79 21.59
N ARG A 53 -6.63 7.31 22.80
CA ARG A 53 -5.73 6.16 23.03
C ARG A 53 -6.25 4.83 22.47
N MET A 54 -7.56 4.72 22.25
CA MET A 54 -8.21 3.54 21.69
C MET A 54 -8.32 3.57 20.16
N LEU A 55 -7.67 4.53 19.48
CA LEU A 55 -7.75 4.67 18.03
C LEU A 55 -7.09 3.46 17.35
N GLU A 56 -7.88 2.76 16.54
CA GLU A 56 -7.50 1.57 15.78
C GLU A 56 -7.30 1.89 14.29
N VAL A 57 -8.11 2.81 13.75
CA VAL A 57 -8.10 3.21 12.34
C VAL A 57 -8.02 4.73 12.23
N LEU A 58 -6.99 5.21 11.52
CA LEU A 58 -6.86 6.59 11.08
C LEU A 58 -6.71 6.63 9.55
N ASP A 59 -7.72 7.14 8.86
CA ASP A 59 -7.67 7.41 7.42
C ASP A 59 -7.90 8.91 7.17
N VAL A 60 -6.86 9.59 6.69
CA VAL A 60 -6.90 10.99 6.25
C VAL A 60 -6.49 11.13 4.78
N GLY A 61 -6.54 10.03 4.03
CA GLY A 61 -6.04 9.97 2.65
C GLY A 61 -6.79 10.89 1.68
N ASN A 62 -6.11 11.36 0.65
CA ASN A 62 -6.63 12.24 -0.40
C ASN A 62 -7.22 13.54 0.19
N ASN A 63 -6.36 14.30 0.86
CA ASN A 63 -6.64 15.63 1.40
C ASN A 63 -5.47 16.58 1.04
N GLN A 64 -5.38 17.74 1.71
CA GLN A 64 -4.28 18.69 1.56
C GLN A 64 -3.51 18.86 2.88
N ILE A 65 -3.40 17.78 3.66
CA ILE A 65 -2.74 17.78 4.97
C ILE A 65 -1.23 17.97 4.79
N GLU A 66 -0.65 18.80 5.65
CA GLU A 66 0.76 19.16 5.70
C GLU A 66 1.40 18.71 7.02
N GLY A 67 2.70 18.92 7.16
CA GLY A 67 3.47 18.54 8.34
C GLY A 67 4.28 17.27 8.14
N GLY A 68 4.69 16.66 9.26
CA GLY A 68 5.51 15.46 9.28
C GLY A 68 4.74 14.20 9.67
N PHE A 69 5.48 13.10 9.77
CA PHE A 69 4.94 11.83 10.27
C PHE A 69 4.43 11.98 11.73
N PRO A 70 3.23 11.45 12.08
CA PRO A 70 2.53 11.81 13.32
C PRO A 70 3.07 11.09 14.56
N CYS A 71 4.33 11.34 14.93
CA CYS A 71 5.02 10.70 16.05
C CYS A 71 4.40 10.95 17.43
N TYR A 72 3.60 12.00 17.57
CA TYR A 72 2.85 12.28 18.79
C TYR A 72 1.69 11.28 19.02
N LEU A 73 1.31 10.49 18.01
CA LEU A 73 0.38 9.37 18.17
C LEU A 73 1.05 8.12 18.77
N LYS A 74 2.28 8.22 19.28
CA LYS A 74 2.97 7.09 19.95
C LYS A 74 2.17 6.44 21.09
N ASN A 75 1.23 7.17 21.69
CA ASN A 75 0.41 6.68 22.80
C ASN A 75 -0.89 5.98 22.34
N THR A 76 -1.19 5.92 21.04
CA THR A 76 -2.33 5.17 20.49
C THR A 76 -1.88 3.73 20.24
N THR A 77 -1.84 2.92 21.30
CA THR A 77 -1.27 1.56 21.29
C THR A 77 -2.09 0.56 20.47
N GLU A 78 -3.36 0.87 20.20
CA GLU A 78 -4.29 0.03 19.44
C GLU A 78 -4.26 0.30 17.93
N LEU A 79 -3.43 1.23 17.47
CA LEU A 79 -3.42 1.65 16.06
C LEU A 79 -2.98 0.51 15.13
N ARG A 80 -3.84 0.18 14.18
CA ARG A 80 -3.67 -0.92 13.22
C ARG A 80 -3.60 -0.44 11.78
N VAL A 81 -4.36 0.60 11.47
CA VAL A 81 -4.50 1.15 10.12
C VAL A 81 -4.14 2.62 10.15
N LEU A 82 -3.12 2.98 9.36
CA LEU A 82 -2.68 4.34 9.14
C LEU A 82 -2.64 4.62 7.63
N VAL A 83 -3.63 5.38 7.15
CA VAL A 83 -3.75 5.79 5.75
C VAL A 83 -3.64 7.31 5.67
N MET A 84 -2.58 7.78 5.03
CA MET A 84 -2.27 9.20 4.84
C MET A 84 -1.95 9.54 3.38
N ARG A 85 -2.27 8.62 2.46
CA ARG A 85 -2.01 8.73 1.01
C ARG A 85 -2.48 10.06 0.43
N GLY A 86 -1.79 10.59 -0.59
CA GLY A 86 -2.33 11.71 -1.38
C GLY A 86 -2.50 12.97 -0.55
N ASN A 87 -1.45 13.38 0.14
CA ASN A 87 -1.37 14.59 0.96
C ASN A 87 -0.05 15.34 0.65
N LYS A 88 0.28 16.36 1.45
CA LYS A 88 1.51 17.16 1.32
C LYS A 88 2.48 16.88 2.48
N LEU A 89 2.41 15.70 3.11
CA LEU A 89 3.26 15.34 4.24
C LEU A 89 4.71 15.23 3.81
N SER A 90 5.65 15.65 4.67
CA SER A 90 7.07 15.74 4.33
C SER A 90 7.98 15.34 5.49
N GLY A 91 9.30 15.36 5.24
CA GLY A 91 10.31 14.94 6.21
C GLY A 91 10.56 13.43 6.18
N GLN A 92 11.09 12.89 7.28
CA GLN A 92 11.40 11.47 7.40
C GLN A 92 10.17 10.67 7.86
N ILE A 93 9.99 9.48 7.30
CA ILE A 93 9.02 8.50 7.79
C ILE A 93 9.58 7.87 9.07
N GLY A 94 8.76 7.80 10.13
CA GLY A 94 9.14 7.20 11.41
C GLY A 94 9.65 8.21 12.44
N CYS A 95 9.84 7.71 13.66
CA CYS A 95 10.10 8.56 14.83
C CYS A 95 11.55 8.41 15.31
N PRO A 96 12.17 9.50 15.81
CA PRO A 96 13.53 9.46 16.33
C PRO A 96 13.64 8.60 17.59
N ASP A 97 12.62 8.60 18.44
CA ASP A 97 12.57 7.83 19.69
C ASP A 97 12.02 6.41 19.48
N ILE A 98 12.74 5.41 19.98
CA ILE A 98 12.43 3.97 19.84
C ILE A 98 11.41 3.49 20.90
N ASN A 99 11.14 4.28 21.94
CA ASN A 99 10.21 3.91 23.02
C ASN A 99 8.73 3.92 22.60
N SER A 100 8.44 4.06 21.31
CA SER A 100 7.09 4.12 20.75
C SER A 100 6.68 2.75 20.19
N THR A 101 5.59 2.21 20.70
CA THR A 101 5.07 0.85 20.43
C THR A 101 3.81 0.92 19.56
N TRP A 102 3.95 1.05 18.24
CA TRP A 102 2.87 0.72 17.30
C TRP A 102 2.93 -0.76 16.94
N ASP A 103 2.90 -1.57 18.00
CA ASP A 103 3.10 -3.02 17.94
C ASP A 103 2.02 -3.70 17.10
N LEU A 104 0.84 -3.09 17.00
CA LEU A 104 -0.34 -3.60 16.31
C LEU A 104 -0.51 -3.06 14.89
N LEU A 105 0.41 -2.25 14.36
CA LEU A 105 0.28 -1.67 13.04
C LEU A 105 0.32 -2.78 11.97
N GLN A 106 -0.64 -2.73 11.03
CA GLN A 106 -0.82 -3.75 9.98
C GLN A 106 -0.93 -3.13 8.59
N ILE A 107 -1.54 -1.95 8.47
CA ILE A 107 -1.72 -1.26 7.20
C ILE A 107 -1.10 0.13 7.32
N VAL A 108 -0.11 0.39 6.46
CA VAL A 108 0.56 1.68 6.34
C VAL A 108 0.53 2.09 4.88
N ASP A 109 -0.29 3.10 4.57
CA ASP A 109 -0.36 3.71 3.24
C ASP A 109 0.00 5.20 3.33
N LEU A 110 1.22 5.51 2.91
CA LEU A 110 1.80 6.84 2.89
C LEU A 110 2.04 7.33 1.46
N ALA A 111 1.48 6.65 0.46
CA ALA A 111 1.81 6.91 -0.92
C ALA A 111 1.42 8.33 -1.37
N SER A 112 2.02 8.82 -2.44
CA SER A 112 1.67 10.12 -3.05
C SER A 112 1.77 11.28 -2.03
N ASN A 113 2.94 11.40 -1.39
CA ASN A 113 3.27 12.46 -0.44
C ASN A 113 4.66 13.06 -0.77
N ASN A 114 5.21 13.88 0.11
CA ASN A 114 6.49 14.57 -0.04
C ASN A 114 7.56 14.09 0.98
N PHE A 115 7.47 12.84 1.47
CA PHE A 115 8.47 12.28 2.39
C PHE A 115 9.83 12.15 1.69
N SER A 116 10.92 12.46 2.41
CA SER A 116 12.29 12.52 1.86
C SER A 116 13.16 11.32 2.24
N ALA A 117 12.81 10.58 3.29
CA ALA A 117 13.60 9.46 3.79
C ALA A 117 12.75 8.28 4.22
N LEU A 118 13.27 7.08 3.98
CA LEU A 118 12.69 5.81 4.41
C LEU A 118 12.68 5.67 5.94
N PRO A 119 11.78 4.84 6.49
CA PRO A 119 11.78 4.54 7.91
C PRO A 119 13.10 3.89 8.35
N PRO A 120 13.71 4.33 9.47
CA PRO A 120 14.89 3.67 10.04
C PRO A 120 14.61 2.19 10.34
N GLU A 121 15.60 1.32 10.16
CA GLU A 121 15.46 -0.12 10.46
C GLU A 121 14.96 -0.39 11.89
N ARG A 122 15.54 0.32 12.87
CA ARG A 122 15.12 0.23 14.29
C ARG A 122 13.64 0.51 14.52
N TYR A 123 13.04 1.36 13.68
CA TYR A 123 11.65 1.75 13.80
C TYR A 123 10.72 0.67 13.21
N LEU A 124 11.11 0.08 12.07
CA LEU A 124 10.39 -1.04 11.46
C LEU A 124 10.28 -2.25 12.40
N LEU A 125 11.31 -2.50 13.20
CA LEU A 125 11.31 -3.59 14.19
C LEU A 125 10.24 -3.43 15.28
N THR A 126 9.62 -2.25 15.43
CA THR A 126 8.52 -2.03 16.40
C THR A 126 7.17 -2.55 15.90
N TRP A 127 6.99 -2.79 14.60
CA TRP A 127 5.72 -3.24 14.02
C TRP A 127 5.54 -4.76 14.15
N LYS A 128 5.29 -5.23 15.38
CA LYS A 128 5.28 -6.65 15.73
C LYS A 128 4.18 -7.44 15.02
N ALA A 129 3.00 -6.85 14.83
CA ALA A 129 1.87 -7.51 14.17
C ALA A 129 2.14 -7.89 12.70
N MET A 130 3.04 -7.18 12.01
CA MET A 130 3.48 -7.57 10.67
C MET A 130 4.59 -8.64 10.69
N GLN A 131 5.29 -8.81 11.81
CA GLN A 131 6.41 -9.75 11.99
C GLN A 131 5.96 -11.14 12.40
N ASP A 132 4.79 -11.25 13.01
CA ASP A 132 4.25 -12.52 13.46
C ASP A 132 3.96 -13.46 12.27
N ASN A 133 4.20 -14.74 12.49
CA ASN A 133 3.99 -15.84 11.56
C ASN A 133 2.63 -16.52 11.76
N ASP A 134 2.00 -16.27 12.90
CA ASP A 134 0.76 -16.91 13.24
C ASP A 134 -0.36 -16.33 12.38
N GLY A 135 -0.93 -17.17 11.53
CA GLY A 135 -2.18 -16.90 10.80
C GLY A 135 -3.39 -16.78 11.71
N HIS A 136 -3.20 -16.33 12.96
CA HIS A 136 -4.25 -16.07 13.91
C HIS A 136 -4.79 -14.67 13.69
N ASP A 137 -6.12 -14.58 13.60
CA ASP A 137 -6.93 -13.37 13.64
C ASP A 137 -6.53 -12.48 14.84
N HIS A 138 -5.46 -11.69 14.72
CA HIS A 138 -5.11 -10.65 15.70
C HIS A 138 -6.12 -9.49 15.68
N LEU A 139 -7.14 -9.58 14.82
CA LEU A 139 -8.36 -8.81 14.81
C LEU A 139 -9.53 -9.66 15.34
N GLN A 140 -9.50 -10.00 16.63
CA GLN A 140 -10.72 -9.81 17.41
C GLN A 140 -10.88 -8.30 17.63
N LEU A 141 -11.22 -7.58 16.57
CA LEU A 141 -12.06 -6.40 16.73
C LEU A 141 -13.32 -6.97 17.38
N THR A 142 -13.45 -6.89 18.70
CA THR A 142 -14.73 -7.05 19.38
C THR A 142 -15.58 -5.87 18.94
N PHE A 143 -16.05 -5.96 17.69
CA PHE A 143 -16.86 -4.96 17.04
C PHE A 143 -18.11 -4.89 17.89
N LEU A 144 -18.33 -3.71 18.47
CA LEU A 144 -19.37 -3.48 19.45
C LEU A 144 -20.69 -4.12 18.96
N GLY A 145 -21.12 -5.17 19.67
CA GLY A 145 -22.44 -5.78 19.55
C GLY A 145 -23.51 -4.83 20.06
N ILE A 146 -23.57 -3.62 19.49
CA ILE A 146 -24.62 -2.65 19.72
C ILE A 146 -25.59 -2.83 18.57
N SER A 147 -26.55 -3.73 18.78
CA SER A 147 -27.89 -3.72 18.17
C SER A 147 -27.96 -3.25 16.70
N GLY A 148 -27.75 -4.18 15.77
CA GLY A 148 -28.34 -4.12 14.41
C GLY A 148 -27.83 -3.04 13.45
N LEU A 149 -26.75 -2.32 13.75
CA LEU A 149 -26.15 -1.33 12.85
C LEU A 149 -24.76 -1.80 12.38
N TYR A 150 -24.74 -2.40 11.19
CA TYR A 150 -23.54 -2.92 10.53
C TYR A 150 -22.79 -1.79 9.82
N TYR A 151 -21.71 -1.27 10.41
CA TYR A 151 -20.85 -0.29 9.73
C TYR A 151 -19.68 -0.97 9.01
N GLN A 152 -19.50 -0.58 7.74
CA GLN A 152 -18.58 -1.18 6.76
C GLN A 152 -17.39 -0.25 6.51
N ASP A 153 -16.34 -0.35 7.33
CA ASP A 153 -15.09 0.36 7.08
C ASP A 153 -14.46 -0.15 5.78
N THR A 154 -14.20 0.78 4.86
CA THR A 154 -13.69 0.55 3.51
C THR A 154 -12.39 1.30 3.33
N VAL A 155 -11.26 0.59 3.35
CA VAL A 155 -9.94 1.20 3.08
C VAL A 155 -9.64 1.07 1.60
N THR A 156 -9.28 2.18 0.94
CA THR A 156 -8.81 2.12 -0.45
C THR A 156 -7.31 1.89 -0.47
N VAL A 157 -6.84 0.72 -0.90
CA VAL A 157 -5.42 0.46 -1.15
C VAL A 157 -5.16 0.57 -2.64
N THR A 158 -4.14 1.34 -3.05
CA THR A 158 -3.85 1.55 -4.47
C THR A 158 -2.63 0.75 -4.89
N VAL A 159 -2.76 -0.13 -5.88
CA VAL A 159 -1.62 -0.86 -6.46
C VAL A 159 -1.55 -0.57 -7.94
N LYS A 160 -0.41 -0.05 -8.42
CA LYS A 160 -0.19 0.21 -9.86
C LYS A 160 -1.32 1.03 -10.49
N SER A 161 -1.71 2.13 -9.85
CA SER A 161 -2.82 3.01 -10.25
C SER A 161 -4.24 2.42 -10.11
N LEU A 162 -4.38 1.17 -9.65
CA LEU A 162 -5.68 0.56 -9.35
C LEU A 162 -6.04 0.80 -7.88
N THR A 163 -7.02 1.65 -7.61
CA THR A 163 -7.61 1.82 -6.27
C THR A 163 -8.53 0.65 -5.97
N VAL A 164 -8.11 -0.25 -5.10
CA VAL A 164 -8.93 -1.34 -4.59
C VAL A 164 -9.62 -0.85 -3.31
N GLU A 165 -10.94 -0.68 -3.35
CA GLU A 165 -11.72 -0.50 -2.13
C GLU A 165 -11.86 -1.84 -1.42
N LEU A 166 -11.11 -2.01 -0.33
CA LEU A 166 -11.24 -3.17 0.54
C LEU A 166 -12.48 -2.99 1.41
N VAL A 167 -13.61 -3.49 0.91
CA VAL A 167 -14.81 -3.70 1.74
C VAL A 167 -14.56 -4.92 2.62
N LYS A 168 -14.61 -4.74 3.94
CA LYS A 168 -14.16 -5.72 4.94
C LYS A 168 -12.66 -5.96 4.77
N ILE A 169 -11.85 -5.21 5.51
CA ILE A 169 -10.41 -5.49 5.69
C ILE A 169 -10.30 -6.95 6.11
N LEU A 170 -10.05 -7.82 5.13
CA LEU A 170 -9.96 -9.26 5.33
C LEU A 170 -8.93 -9.47 6.42
N LYS A 171 -9.28 -10.33 7.38
CA LYS A 171 -8.71 -10.52 8.72
C LYS A 171 -7.19 -10.82 8.80
N VAL A 172 -6.47 -10.68 7.70
CA VAL A 172 -5.10 -11.14 7.42
C VAL A 172 -4.29 -10.18 6.53
N PHE A 173 -4.83 -9.00 6.18
CA PHE A 173 -4.15 -8.09 5.24
C PHE A 173 -3.20 -7.13 5.94
N THR A 174 -1.90 -7.34 5.72
CA THR A 174 -0.85 -6.38 6.11
C THR A 174 -0.20 -5.81 4.87
N SER A 175 -0.07 -4.49 4.80
CA SER A 175 0.46 -3.79 3.64
C SER A 175 1.30 -2.59 4.01
N ILE A 176 2.34 -2.37 3.22
CA ILE A 176 3.16 -1.17 3.26
C ILE A 176 3.19 -0.59 1.85
N ASP A 177 2.62 0.60 1.71
CA ASP A 177 2.76 1.43 0.53
C ASP A 177 3.38 2.78 0.92
N ILE A 178 4.56 3.05 0.36
CA ILE A 178 5.24 4.34 0.49
C ILE A 178 5.64 4.90 -0.88
N SER A 179 5.04 4.39 -1.95
CA SER A 179 5.32 4.79 -3.32
C SER A 179 4.97 6.26 -3.58
N GLU A 180 5.39 6.80 -4.74
CA GLU A 180 5.10 8.19 -5.12
C GLU A 180 5.50 9.24 -4.06
N ASN A 181 6.63 9.03 -3.38
CA ASN A 181 7.25 9.99 -2.48
C ASN A 181 8.59 10.49 -3.05
N ARG A 182 9.23 11.43 -2.35
CA ARG A 182 10.62 11.87 -2.63
C ARG A 182 11.66 11.06 -1.84
N THR A 183 11.27 9.89 -1.33
CA THR A 183 12.13 9.02 -0.52
C THR A 183 13.33 8.57 -1.33
N SER A 184 14.50 8.49 -0.71
CA SER A 184 15.68 7.87 -1.31
C SER A 184 16.39 7.00 -0.27
N GLY A 185 17.16 6.03 -0.76
CA GLY A 185 17.92 5.11 0.09
C GLY A 185 17.75 3.66 -0.30
N GLN A 186 18.42 2.79 0.47
CA GLN A 186 18.39 1.35 0.26
C GLN A 186 17.16 0.73 0.95
N ILE A 187 16.70 -0.40 0.40
CA ILE A 187 15.66 -1.21 1.03
C ILE A 187 16.18 -1.67 2.41
N PRO A 188 15.50 -1.35 3.52
CA PRO A 188 15.93 -1.74 4.86
C PRO A 188 15.92 -3.26 5.04
N ASN A 189 16.97 -3.85 5.63
CA ASN A 189 17.05 -5.29 5.87
C ASN A 189 15.94 -5.78 6.81
N ALA A 190 15.52 -4.91 7.74
CA ALA A 190 14.45 -5.18 8.70
C ALA A 190 13.11 -5.54 8.04
N LEU A 191 12.85 -5.14 6.78
CA LEU A 191 11.64 -5.56 6.07
C LEU A 191 11.54 -7.08 5.92
N GLY A 192 12.66 -7.81 5.92
CA GLY A 192 12.67 -9.27 5.87
C GLY A 192 12.09 -9.95 7.12
N THR A 193 11.83 -9.21 8.21
CA THR A 193 11.16 -9.75 9.41
C THR A 193 9.64 -9.74 9.29
N PHE A 194 9.05 -9.02 8.32
CA PHE A 194 7.60 -8.85 8.18
C PHE A 194 6.92 -10.03 7.54
N LYS A 195 6.97 -11.19 8.17
CA LYS A 195 6.53 -12.45 7.59
C LYS A 195 5.05 -12.44 7.20
N SER A 196 4.20 -11.69 7.89
CA SER A 196 2.79 -11.55 7.52
C SER A 196 2.54 -10.63 6.30
N LEU A 197 3.52 -9.85 5.84
CA LEU A 197 3.35 -8.84 4.79
C LEU A 197 2.75 -9.42 3.51
N ARG A 198 1.65 -8.83 3.05
CA ARG A 198 0.92 -9.25 1.83
C ARG A 198 1.19 -8.34 0.64
N LEU A 199 1.44 -7.06 0.88
CA LEU A 199 1.68 -6.06 -0.15
C LEU A 199 2.86 -5.17 0.24
N LEU A 200 3.80 -5.04 -0.69
CA LEU A 200 4.92 -4.09 -0.60
C LEU A 200 5.03 -3.28 -1.88
N ASN A 201 4.94 -1.95 -1.75
CA ASN A 201 5.09 -1.00 -2.85
C ASN A 201 6.01 0.16 -2.42
N MET A 202 7.13 0.33 -3.12
CA MET A 202 8.18 1.30 -2.78
C MET A 202 8.84 1.83 -4.05
N ASN A 203 9.10 3.14 -4.11
CA ASN A 203 9.71 3.83 -5.25
C ASN A 203 10.97 4.63 -4.85
N ASN A 204 11.74 5.03 -5.87
CA ASN A 204 12.97 5.82 -5.79
C ASN A 204 14.06 5.21 -4.86
N LEU A 205 14.10 3.89 -4.79
CA LEU A 205 15.06 3.07 -4.05
C LEU A 205 16.40 2.94 -4.80
N THR A 206 17.49 2.79 -4.06
CA THR A 206 18.85 2.57 -4.58
C THR A 206 19.48 1.31 -3.99
N GLY A 207 20.60 0.85 -4.56
CA GLY A 207 21.37 -0.29 -4.06
C GLY A 207 20.72 -1.64 -4.36
N ASN A 208 21.15 -2.67 -3.62
CA ASN A 208 20.76 -4.05 -3.92
C ASN A 208 19.47 -4.45 -3.19
N ILE A 209 18.75 -5.41 -3.76
CA ILE A 209 17.63 -6.09 -3.07
C ILE A 209 18.22 -6.96 -1.94
N PRO A 210 17.92 -6.69 -0.66
CA PRO A 210 18.45 -7.43 0.47
C PRO A 210 18.08 -8.92 0.44
N PRO A 211 18.98 -9.86 0.78
CA PRO A 211 18.62 -11.27 0.91
C PRO A 211 17.48 -11.49 1.91
N ALA A 212 17.41 -10.70 2.99
CA ALA A 212 16.39 -10.86 4.02
C ALA A 212 14.94 -10.75 3.48
N ILE A 213 14.73 -9.99 2.40
CA ILE A 213 13.39 -9.79 1.82
C ILE A 213 12.83 -11.08 1.20
N THR A 214 13.68 -12.04 0.85
CA THR A 214 13.22 -13.33 0.31
C THR A 214 12.55 -14.21 1.37
N ASN A 215 12.59 -13.82 2.65
CA ASN A 215 11.88 -14.50 3.74
C ASN A 215 10.38 -14.16 3.80
N LEU A 216 9.90 -13.24 2.96
CA LEU A 216 8.52 -12.79 2.91
C LEU A 216 7.63 -13.81 2.16
N ASN A 217 7.30 -14.91 2.83
CA ASN A 217 6.62 -16.05 2.21
C ASN A 217 5.15 -15.81 1.84
N PHE A 218 4.49 -14.83 2.46
CA PHE A 218 3.08 -14.55 2.20
C PHE A 218 2.85 -13.32 1.32
N LEU A 219 3.90 -12.79 0.70
CA LEU A 219 3.79 -11.60 -0.13
C LEU A 219 3.00 -11.92 -1.41
N ALA A 220 1.79 -11.38 -1.53
CA ALA A 220 0.93 -11.57 -2.68
C ALA A 220 1.25 -10.58 -3.81
N LEU A 221 1.65 -9.35 -3.45
CA LEU A 221 1.92 -8.27 -4.40
C LEU A 221 3.24 -7.58 -4.06
N LEU A 222 4.14 -7.56 -5.05
CA LEU A 222 5.41 -6.85 -5.00
C LEU A 222 5.50 -5.88 -6.18
N ASN A 223 5.81 -4.62 -5.89
CA ASN A 223 6.17 -3.64 -6.92
C ASN A 223 7.46 -2.92 -6.53
N LEU A 224 8.54 -3.23 -7.25
CA LEU A 224 9.84 -2.55 -7.20
C LEU A 224 10.22 -1.98 -8.57
N SER A 225 9.26 -1.85 -9.48
CA SER A 225 9.50 -1.33 -10.83
C SER A 225 9.89 0.15 -10.80
N TYR A 226 10.61 0.61 -11.82
CA TYR A 226 11.03 2.00 -11.99
C TYR A 226 11.76 2.58 -10.77
N ASN A 227 12.72 1.82 -10.25
CA ASN A 227 13.63 2.23 -9.19
C ASN A 227 15.08 2.33 -9.72
N ARG A 228 16.06 2.62 -8.86
CA ARG A 228 17.50 2.63 -9.17
C ARG A 228 18.22 1.44 -8.51
N LEU A 229 17.56 0.29 -8.48
CA LEU A 229 18.11 -0.92 -7.86
C LEU A 229 19.18 -1.56 -8.73
N THR A 230 20.14 -2.20 -8.08
CA THR A 230 21.30 -2.84 -8.71
C THR A 230 21.49 -4.29 -8.25
N GLY A 231 22.25 -5.07 -9.02
CA GLY A 231 22.68 -6.42 -8.65
C GLY A 231 21.70 -7.52 -9.03
N LEU A 232 21.99 -8.73 -8.54
CA LEU A 232 21.21 -9.93 -8.86
C LEU A 232 19.85 -9.92 -8.17
N ILE A 233 18.78 -10.14 -8.93
CA ILE A 233 17.46 -10.47 -8.40
C ILE A 233 17.55 -11.85 -7.77
N ARG A 234 17.57 -11.89 -6.44
CA ARG A 234 17.54 -13.16 -5.70
C ARG A 234 16.13 -13.73 -5.76
N SER A 235 16.00 -14.87 -6.41
CA SER A 235 14.78 -15.67 -6.41
C SER A 235 14.78 -16.60 -5.19
N GLY A 236 14.09 -16.23 -4.12
CA GLY A 236 13.73 -17.14 -3.03
C GLY A 236 12.21 -17.38 -3.01
N SER A 237 11.76 -18.49 -2.42
CA SER A 237 10.33 -18.87 -2.20
C SER A 237 9.29 -18.08 -3.03
N GLN A 238 8.56 -17.16 -2.39
CA GLN A 238 7.50 -16.34 -2.98
C GLN A 238 8.06 -15.31 -3.98
N PHE A 239 9.28 -14.84 -3.79
CA PHE A 239 9.95 -13.89 -4.69
C PHE A 239 10.20 -14.46 -6.09
N ALA A 240 10.36 -15.78 -6.22
CA ALA A 240 10.50 -16.46 -7.52
C ALA A 240 9.19 -16.45 -8.34
N THR A 241 8.04 -16.20 -7.70
CA THR A 241 6.73 -16.20 -8.38
C THR A 241 6.40 -14.87 -9.07
N PHE A 242 7.11 -13.79 -8.73
CA PHE A 242 6.85 -12.48 -9.31
C PHE A 242 7.43 -12.38 -10.72
N GLY A 243 6.62 -11.86 -11.66
CA GLY A 243 7.04 -11.64 -13.04
C GLY A 243 7.94 -10.43 -13.23
N SER A 244 8.47 -10.27 -14.44
CA SER A 244 9.35 -9.16 -14.84
C SER A 244 8.74 -7.77 -14.58
N SER A 245 7.40 -7.66 -14.62
CA SER A 245 6.68 -6.40 -14.34
C SER A 245 6.93 -5.84 -12.92
N SER A 246 7.31 -6.67 -11.95
CA SER A 246 7.64 -6.23 -10.59
C SER A 246 9.03 -5.59 -10.48
N TYR A 247 9.90 -5.78 -11.48
CA TYR A 247 11.32 -5.36 -11.46
C TYR A 247 11.72 -4.46 -12.65
N VAL A 248 10.85 -4.31 -13.65
CA VAL A 248 11.11 -3.51 -14.86
C VAL A 248 11.50 -2.06 -14.53
N GLY A 249 12.31 -1.42 -15.37
CA GLY A 249 12.73 -0.03 -15.18
C GLY A 249 13.93 0.17 -14.23
N ASN A 250 14.49 -0.91 -13.67
CA ASN A 250 15.75 -0.88 -12.93
C ASN A 250 16.91 -1.32 -13.86
N THR A 251 17.72 -0.37 -14.32
CA THR A 251 18.79 -0.65 -15.30
C THR A 251 19.93 -1.49 -14.74
N GLY A 252 20.19 -1.42 -13.44
CA GLY A 252 21.25 -2.18 -12.78
C GLY A 252 20.85 -3.56 -12.27
N LEU A 253 19.57 -3.95 -12.39
CA LEU A 253 19.10 -5.28 -11.97
C LEU A 253 19.35 -6.32 -13.07
N CYS A 254 19.72 -7.52 -12.66
CA CYS A 254 19.98 -8.64 -13.55
C CYS A 254 19.50 -9.97 -12.95
N GLY A 255 19.35 -10.99 -13.79
CA GLY A 255 18.83 -12.31 -13.41
C GLY A 255 17.30 -12.43 -13.45
N SER A 256 16.81 -13.67 -13.38
CA SER A 256 15.39 -14.00 -13.44
C SER A 256 14.57 -13.22 -12.38
N PRO A 257 13.39 -12.66 -12.73
CA PRO A 257 12.63 -12.81 -13.99
C PRO A 257 13.02 -11.84 -15.12
N LEU A 258 14.10 -11.06 -14.97
CA LEU A 258 14.62 -10.23 -16.06
C LEU A 258 15.55 -11.07 -16.95
N ASN A 259 15.46 -10.88 -18.27
CA ASN A 259 16.36 -11.53 -19.23
C ASN A 259 17.74 -10.84 -19.32
N THR A 260 18.09 -10.02 -18.34
CA THR A 260 19.36 -9.28 -18.29
C THR A 260 20.44 -10.16 -17.66
N ASN A 261 21.52 -10.43 -18.40
CA ASN A 261 22.65 -11.21 -17.90
C ASN A 261 23.49 -10.39 -16.91
N CYS A 262 23.84 -11.00 -15.77
CA CYS A 262 24.64 -10.35 -14.72
C CYS A 262 26.13 -10.18 -15.06
N SER A 263 26.55 -10.54 -16.28
CA SER A 263 27.94 -10.56 -16.72
C SER A 263 28.44 -9.22 -17.27
N VAL A 264 27.64 -8.15 -17.24
CA VAL A 264 28.06 -6.84 -17.74
C VAL A 264 27.60 -5.74 -16.79
N ALA A 265 28.51 -5.27 -15.95
CA ALA A 265 28.38 -3.94 -15.36
C ALA A 265 28.57 -2.93 -16.50
N LYS A 266 27.47 -2.42 -17.07
CA LYS A 266 27.52 -1.24 -17.93
C LYS A 266 27.26 -0.01 -17.07
N GLU A 267 28.16 0.97 -17.19
CA GLU A 267 27.97 2.35 -16.75
C GLU A 267 26.65 2.92 -17.30
N PRO A 268 26.05 3.92 -16.63
CA PRO A 268 24.74 4.44 -17.01
C PRO A 268 24.84 5.15 -18.37
N GLU A 269 24.23 4.54 -19.39
CA GLU A 269 23.98 5.16 -20.69
C GLU A 269 22.74 6.07 -20.57
N GLU A 270 22.86 7.32 -21.03
CA GLU A 270 21.79 8.33 -21.01
C GLU A 270 20.50 7.81 -21.64
N ALA A 271 19.38 8.10 -20.99
CA ALA A 271 18.06 7.74 -21.49
C ALA A 271 17.69 8.59 -22.72
N GLU A 272 17.80 8.01 -23.90
CA GLU A 272 17.17 8.51 -25.13
C GLU A 272 15.71 7.99 -25.25
N PRO A 273 14.77 8.79 -25.76
CA PRO A 273 13.35 8.50 -25.68
C PRO A 273 12.85 7.69 -26.87
N GLY A 274 11.95 6.73 -26.58
CA GLY A 274 10.92 6.31 -27.53
C GLY A 274 11.14 4.97 -28.22
N GLY A 275 10.14 4.09 -28.06
CA GLY A 275 10.06 2.83 -28.79
C GLY A 275 8.95 1.91 -28.28
N GLY A 276 7.78 2.49 -27.97
CA GLY A 276 6.58 1.73 -27.65
C GLY A 276 6.07 0.93 -28.85
N PHE A 277 5.14 0.01 -28.56
CA PHE A 277 4.24 -0.69 -29.48
C PHE A 277 4.67 -2.05 -30.07
N SER A 278 5.96 -2.37 -30.21
CA SER A 278 6.37 -3.63 -30.85
C SER A 278 6.20 -4.89 -29.96
N SER A 279 6.48 -4.79 -28.65
CA SER A 279 6.42 -5.95 -27.74
C SER A 279 5.01 -6.36 -27.33
N PHE A 280 4.01 -5.52 -27.60
CA PHE A 280 2.61 -5.80 -27.27
C PHE A 280 1.96 -6.76 -28.27
N VAL A 281 2.35 -6.73 -29.55
CA VAL A 281 1.72 -7.52 -30.64
C VAL A 281 2.03 -9.02 -30.53
N SER A 282 3.20 -9.37 -29.97
CA SER A 282 3.63 -10.77 -29.82
C SER A 282 2.83 -11.53 -28.75
N TYR A 283 2.38 -10.82 -27.70
CA TYR A 283 1.59 -11.41 -26.61
C TYR A 283 0.18 -11.87 -27.05
N TRP A 284 -0.41 -11.20 -28.05
CA TRP A 284 -1.78 -11.49 -28.49
C TRP A 284 -1.87 -12.66 -29.48
N HIS A 285 -0.81 -12.95 -30.25
CA HIS A 285 -0.80 -14.09 -31.18
C HIS A 285 -0.89 -15.44 -30.47
N PHE A 286 -0.42 -15.55 -29.23
CA PHE A 286 -0.47 -16.80 -28.47
C PHE A 286 -1.83 -17.06 -27.81
N MET A 287 -2.68 -16.05 -27.62
CA MET A 287 -3.99 -16.22 -26.97
C MET A 287 -5.13 -16.54 -27.97
N ILE A 288 -4.93 -16.29 -29.27
CA ILE A 288 -5.96 -16.53 -30.31
C ILE A 288 -5.99 -17.99 -30.79
N VAL A 289 -4.88 -18.73 -30.66
CA VAL A 289 -4.82 -20.15 -31.09
C VAL A 289 -5.63 -21.07 -30.16
N GLY A 290 -5.98 -20.61 -28.95
CA GLY A 290 -6.74 -21.39 -27.96
C GLY A 290 -8.26 -21.28 -28.01
N TYR A 291 -8.84 -20.30 -28.72
CA TYR A 291 -10.29 -20.10 -28.73
C TYR A 291 -10.74 -19.52 -30.08
N GLY A 292 -11.07 -20.41 -31.02
CA GLY A 292 -11.97 -20.17 -32.16
C GLY A 292 -11.75 -18.91 -33.01
N PHE A 293 -11.39 -19.12 -34.27
CA PHE A 293 -11.10 -18.12 -35.31
C PHE A 293 -12.15 -17.00 -35.54
N GLY A 294 -13.36 -17.10 -34.96
CA GLY A 294 -14.42 -16.10 -35.10
C GLY A 294 -14.34 -14.91 -34.14
N VAL A 295 -13.72 -15.06 -32.97
CA VAL A 295 -13.71 -13.99 -31.93
C VAL A 295 -12.55 -13.01 -32.14
N GLY A 296 -11.43 -13.47 -32.71
CA GLY A 296 -10.22 -12.67 -32.91
C GLY A 296 -10.39 -11.48 -33.86
N VAL A 297 -11.28 -11.59 -34.84
CA VAL A 297 -11.57 -10.51 -35.81
C VAL A 297 -12.41 -9.40 -35.17
N SER A 298 -13.31 -9.74 -34.24
CA SER A 298 -14.08 -8.75 -33.47
C SER A 298 -13.24 -8.05 -32.40
N VAL A 299 -12.29 -8.74 -31.76
CA VAL A 299 -11.43 -8.16 -30.70
C VAL A 299 -10.38 -7.21 -31.29
N THR A 300 -9.81 -7.51 -32.45
CA THR A 300 -8.90 -6.59 -33.15
C THR A 300 -9.60 -5.30 -33.59
N ALA A 301 -10.87 -5.38 -33.98
CA ALA A 301 -11.70 -4.19 -34.27
C ALA A 301 -12.03 -3.36 -33.02
N LEU A 302 -12.16 -3.99 -31.84
CA LEU A 302 -12.43 -3.31 -30.57
C LEU A 302 -11.19 -2.65 -29.95
N ILE A 303 -9.99 -3.18 -30.20
CA ILE A 303 -8.71 -2.59 -29.73
C ILE A 303 -8.42 -1.25 -30.43
N HIS A 304 -8.94 -1.02 -31.64
CA HIS A 304 -8.85 0.28 -32.31
C HIS A 304 -9.90 1.30 -31.82
N TRP A 305 -10.69 0.94 -30.82
CA TRP A 305 -11.72 1.79 -30.23
C TRP A 305 -11.29 2.20 -28.83
N ASN A 306 -10.82 3.44 -28.65
CA ASN A 306 -10.26 3.96 -27.39
C ASN A 306 -11.17 3.83 -26.14
N LYS A 307 -12.46 3.47 -26.28
CA LYS A 307 -13.38 3.14 -25.17
C LYS A 307 -13.39 1.66 -24.74
N GLY A 308 -12.68 0.79 -25.45
CA GLY A 308 -12.62 -0.65 -25.18
C GLY A 308 -11.74 -1.02 -23.99
N GLU A 309 -10.65 -0.27 -23.76
CA GLU A 309 -9.73 -0.50 -22.64
C GLU A 309 -10.43 -0.35 -21.27
N GLU A 310 -11.28 0.68 -21.11
CA GLU A 310 -12.08 0.86 -19.88
C GLU A 310 -13.05 -0.30 -19.61
N TRP A 311 -13.57 -0.92 -20.67
CA TRP A 311 -14.48 -2.06 -20.56
C TRP A 311 -13.76 -3.35 -20.16
N ILE A 312 -12.53 -3.53 -20.63
CA ILE A 312 -11.68 -4.68 -20.29
C ILE A 312 -11.22 -4.60 -18.83
N ASP A 313 -10.80 -3.42 -18.36
CA ASP A 313 -10.43 -3.23 -16.95
C ASP A 313 -11.63 -3.46 -16.01
N ALA A 314 -12.82 -3.00 -16.42
CA ALA A 314 -14.05 -3.26 -15.68
C ALA A 314 -14.43 -4.77 -15.67
N LEU A 315 -14.11 -5.51 -16.73
CA LEU A 315 -14.34 -6.95 -16.81
C LEU A 315 -13.37 -7.72 -15.91
N VAL A 316 -12.08 -7.36 -15.91
CA VAL A 316 -11.06 -7.96 -15.04
C VAL A 316 -11.36 -7.69 -13.57
N ALA A 317 -11.80 -6.47 -13.23
CA ALA A 317 -12.24 -6.13 -11.87
C ALA A 317 -13.43 -6.99 -11.41
N LYS A 318 -14.41 -7.25 -12.30
CA LYS A 318 -15.54 -8.15 -12.03
C LYS A 318 -15.11 -9.61 -11.86
N ILE A 319 -14.16 -10.08 -12.67
CA ILE A 319 -13.61 -11.44 -12.56
C ILE A 319 -12.87 -11.60 -11.23
N LEU A 320 -12.03 -10.64 -10.84
CA LEU A 320 -11.32 -10.66 -9.56
C LEU A 320 -12.30 -10.63 -8.37
N ALA A 321 -13.35 -9.82 -8.43
CA ALA A 321 -14.40 -9.77 -7.40
C ALA A 321 -15.19 -11.08 -7.26
N VAL A 322 -15.24 -11.92 -8.31
CA VAL A 322 -15.94 -13.22 -8.31
C VAL A 322 -15.01 -14.37 -7.94
N VAL A 323 -13.72 -14.27 -8.26
CA VAL A 323 -12.72 -15.33 -8.00
C VAL A 323 -12.21 -15.27 -6.55
N LEU A 324 -12.00 -14.07 -6.01
CA LEU A 324 -11.49 -13.89 -4.63
C LEU A 324 -12.36 -14.59 -3.55
N PRO A 325 -13.71 -14.54 -3.60
CA PRO A 325 -14.56 -15.24 -2.62
C PRO A 325 -14.60 -16.77 -2.80
N LYS A 326 -14.30 -17.28 -4.01
CA LYS A 326 -14.35 -18.72 -4.32
C LYS A 326 -13.09 -19.48 -3.92
N LEU A 327 -12.03 -18.77 -3.53
CA LEU A 327 -10.80 -19.34 -3.02
C LEU A 327 -10.87 -19.74 -1.53
N GLY A 328 -12.05 -19.68 -0.91
CA GLY A 328 -12.25 -20.14 0.47
C GLY A 328 -11.68 -19.19 1.52
N PHE A 329 -11.87 -17.89 1.31
CA PHE A 329 -11.58 -16.81 2.27
C PHE A 329 -12.87 -16.14 2.73
#